data_AF-A0A2T3ZGN6-F1
#
_entry.id   AF-A0A2T3ZGN6-F1
#
_cell.length_a   1.000
_cell.length_b   1.000
_cell.length_c   1.000
_cell.angle_alpha   90.00
_cell.angle_beta   90.00
_cell.angle_gamma   90.00
#
_symmetry.space_group_name_H-M   'P 1'
#
loop_
_entity.id
_entity.type
_entity.pdbx_description
1 polymer ?
#
loop_
_entity_poly.entity_id
_entity_poly.type
_entity_poly.pdbx_seq_one_letter_code
_entity_poly.pdbx_strand_id
1 'polypeptide(L)'
;MERLVGQLASFAGGPSSHLGSQLDISPVFLQASFVLLASLLCGLIVRAGAAFAYASWESDSRWYLVYPPTLPDKGTTVKQTGIRIPGSSAIQCYAPATGQFLGAVEATTEDGIDKAIAAAAEVQKKWANTTFEQRKAVLRSLLKYVMDNAEQICNIAGLDSGKTMVDAQLGEILVTVEKIQWTLTHGEKALRPSRRPTNLLMAYKRNTVHYEPLGVVAALVSWNYPFHNLMGPIISAIFSGNGIVVKVSEQTAWSSSYFLDIARGALSVHGHDPELVQMVACWPETAGHLTSHPGISHITFIGSQTVAHHVAASAAKSLTPVVAELGGKDPFIVLESAGGRKDGDLPRIRDIILRGTFQAAGQNCIGIERVISSGAVYDRLIEMLEPRVKAIRLGPDADMGAMISDASFTRLEELIAEAVSQGARLLAGGKRYAHPDHPKGHYFQPTLLVDVTPSMRIAQNECFAPVLTMLRAKSSSAEDILAVANAPDFGLGASVHGSERDPALQPIVRGLKAGMVAVNDFAAYYAVQLPFGGVAGSGYGRFAGEEGLRGLCNIKAVCEDRFGWLGVKTAIPPPVQYPIASQDRSWRFTQGVVEVGYGASARKFAGVTKILKNM
;
A
#
# COMPACT_ATOMS: atom_id res chain seq x y z
N MET A 1 -8.23 -21.32 37.17
CA MET A 1 -7.50 -22.49 36.64
C MET A 1 -7.36 -23.60 37.69
N GLU A 2 -6.95 -23.30 38.93
CA GLU A 2 -6.84 -24.32 40.00
C GLU A 2 -8.18 -24.92 40.47
N ARG A 3 -9.31 -24.19 40.38
CA ARG A 3 -10.64 -24.75 40.70
C ARG A 3 -11.25 -25.65 39.61
N LEU A 4 -10.72 -25.62 38.39
CA LEU A 4 -11.21 -26.47 37.29
C LEU A 4 -10.46 -27.81 37.21
N VAL A 5 -9.21 -27.85 37.70
CA VAL A 5 -8.38 -29.05 37.78
C VAL A 5 -8.84 -29.98 38.92
N GLY A 6 -9.37 -29.43 40.01
CA GLY A 6 -9.87 -30.22 41.14
C GLY A 6 -11.17 -30.99 40.87
N GLN A 7 -11.99 -30.59 39.89
CA GLN A 7 -13.28 -31.25 39.60
C GLN A 7 -13.18 -32.40 38.58
N LEU A 8 -12.07 -32.51 37.86
CA LEU A 8 -11.85 -33.61 36.89
C LEU A 8 -11.14 -34.83 37.51
N ALA A 9 -10.61 -34.70 38.73
CA ALA A 9 -9.91 -35.78 39.42
C ALA A 9 -10.83 -36.74 40.21
N SER A 10 -12.13 -36.49 40.29
CA SER A 10 -13.08 -37.33 41.06
C SER A 10 -13.80 -38.41 40.24
N PHE A 11 -13.56 -38.51 38.93
CA PHE A 11 -14.26 -39.45 38.04
C PHE A 11 -13.49 -40.73 37.68
N ALA A 12 -12.26 -40.90 38.15
CA ALA A 12 -11.44 -42.08 37.84
C ALA A 12 -10.88 -42.71 39.12
N GLY A 13 -11.69 -43.57 39.76
CA GLY A 13 -11.24 -44.47 40.82
C GLY A 13 -10.81 -45.82 40.24
N GLY A 14 -9.59 -46.27 40.57
CA GLY A 14 -9.12 -47.66 40.32
C GLY A 14 -7.59 -47.78 40.17
N PRO A 15 -6.93 -48.80 40.76
CA PRO A 15 -5.51 -48.73 41.12
C PRO A 15 -4.52 -49.31 40.08
N SER A 16 -3.32 -48.68 40.06
CA SER A 16 -1.98 -49.17 39.70
C SER A 16 -1.82 -50.26 38.61
N SER A 17 -1.10 -49.95 37.52
CA SER A 17 0.29 -50.41 37.29
C SER A 17 0.74 -50.19 35.83
N HIS A 18 2.01 -49.82 35.67
CA HIS A 18 2.90 -49.89 34.49
C HIS A 18 2.30 -49.87 33.07
N LEU A 19 2.59 -48.81 32.31
CA LEU A 19 3.34 -48.90 31.05
C LEU A 19 3.81 -47.49 30.61
N GLY A 20 5.04 -47.42 30.11
CA GLY A 20 5.72 -46.17 29.77
C GLY A 20 5.39 -45.63 28.38
N SER A 21 5.47 -44.31 28.25
CA SER A 21 6.13 -43.54 27.18
C SER A 21 5.74 -42.07 27.37
N GLN A 22 6.67 -41.27 27.90
CA GLN A 22 6.54 -39.82 27.86
C GLN A 22 6.72 -39.39 26.41
N LEU A 23 5.62 -39.03 25.75
CA LEU A 23 5.64 -38.21 24.54
C LEU A 23 6.13 -36.83 24.97
N ASP A 24 7.43 -36.56 24.79
CA ASP A 24 8.03 -35.26 25.03
C ASP A 24 7.66 -34.33 23.85
N ILE A 25 6.46 -33.74 23.94
CA ILE A 25 5.96 -32.81 22.93
C ILE A 25 6.64 -31.46 23.18
N SER A 26 7.52 -31.07 22.25
CA SER A 26 8.25 -29.81 22.30
C SER A 26 7.30 -28.60 22.51
N PRO A 27 7.69 -27.57 23.30
CA PRO A 27 6.91 -26.34 23.49
C PRO A 27 6.58 -25.63 22.16
N VAL A 28 7.43 -25.79 21.14
CA VAL A 28 7.21 -25.26 19.79
C VAL A 28 6.06 -25.99 19.10
N PHE A 29 5.93 -27.31 19.32
CA PHE A 29 4.79 -28.09 18.84
C PHE A 29 3.50 -27.66 19.53
N LEU A 30 3.52 -27.38 20.85
CA LEU A 30 2.34 -26.89 21.56
C LEU A 30 1.92 -25.49 21.13
N GLN A 31 2.86 -24.56 20.90
CA GLN A 31 2.57 -23.22 20.38
C GLN A 31 2.08 -23.25 18.93
N ALA A 32 2.72 -24.03 18.06
CA ALA A 32 2.25 -24.24 16.69
C ALA A 32 0.86 -24.88 16.67
N SER A 33 0.59 -25.83 17.57
CA SER A 33 -0.71 -26.48 17.71
C SER A 33 -1.76 -25.52 18.28
N PHE A 34 -1.43 -24.63 19.21
CA PHE A 34 -2.36 -23.63 19.73
C PHE A 34 -2.65 -22.53 18.71
N VAL A 35 -1.66 -22.09 17.94
CA VAL A 35 -1.87 -21.17 16.81
C VAL A 35 -2.71 -21.87 15.74
N LEU A 36 -2.42 -23.12 15.38
CA LEU A 36 -3.27 -23.89 14.46
C LEU A 36 -4.69 -24.06 15.01
N LEU A 37 -4.87 -24.41 16.29
CA LEU A 37 -6.18 -24.66 16.88
C LEU A 37 -6.97 -23.36 17.04
N ALA A 38 -6.32 -22.25 17.42
CA ALA A 38 -6.92 -20.93 17.45
C ALA A 38 -7.24 -20.43 16.05
N SER A 39 -6.37 -20.63 15.05
CA SER A 39 -6.63 -20.35 13.64
C SER A 39 -7.72 -21.26 13.06
N LEU A 40 -7.87 -22.50 13.54
CA LEU A 40 -8.94 -23.42 13.15
C LEU A 40 -10.27 -23.07 13.83
N LEU A 41 -10.29 -22.68 15.10
CA LEU A 41 -11.49 -22.25 15.82
C LEU A 41 -11.97 -20.87 15.32
N CYS A 42 -11.04 -19.92 15.20
CA CYS A 42 -11.30 -18.64 14.57
C CYS A 42 -11.68 -18.87 13.10
N GLY A 43 -11.00 -19.78 12.41
CA GLY A 43 -11.34 -20.21 11.06
C GLY A 43 -12.71 -20.91 10.93
N LEU A 44 -13.22 -21.58 11.97
CA LEU A 44 -14.55 -22.19 12.01
C LEU A 44 -15.65 -21.17 12.30
N ILE A 45 -15.41 -20.23 13.22
CA ILE A 45 -16.32 -19.12 13.52
C ILE A 45 -16.38 -18.13 12.35
N VAL A 46 -15.21 -17.80 11.78
CA VAL A 46 -15.08 -17.07 10.52
C VAL A 46 -15.67 -17.90 9.40
N ARG A 47 -15.50 -19.23 9.29
CA ARG A 47 -16.18 -20.03 8.25
C ARG A 47 -17.69 -20.06 8.40
N ALA A 48 -18.26 -20.01 9.60
CA ALA A 48 -19.71 -19.98 9.77
C ALA A 48 -20.29 -18.60 9.41
N GLY A 49 -19.64 -17.52 9.86
CA GLY A 49 -20.01 -16.14 9.47
C GLY A 49 -19.69 -15.84 8.00
N ALA A 50 -18.57 -16.34 7.50
CA ALA A 50 -18.15 -16.28 6.11
C ALA A 50 -18.98 -17.21 5.27
N ALA A 51 -19.46 -18.39 5.66
CA ALA A 51 -20.37 -19.19 4.83
C ALA A 51 -21.68 -18.44 4.58
N PHE A 52 -22.18 -17.70 5.57
CA PHE A 52 -23.35 -16.84 5.40
C PHE A 52 -23.04 -15.60 4.54
N ALA A 53 -21.87 -14.99 4.71
CA ALA A 53 -21.39 -13.88 3.87
C ALA A 53 -20.93 -14.32 2.46
N TYR A 54 -20.48 -15.56 2.30
CA TYR A 54 -19.97 -16.19 1.07
C TYR A 54 -21.14 -16.66 0.22
N ALA A 55 -22.19 -17.21 0.85
CA ALA A 55 -23.47 -17.47 0.21
C ALA A 55 -24.19 -16.18 -0.24
N SER A 56 -24.05 -15.05 0.48
CA SER A 56 -24.56 -13.75 0.03
C SER A 56 -23.64 -13.05 -1.00
N TRP A 57 -22.37 -13.48 -1.10
CA TRP A 57 -21.41 -13.04 -2.09
C TRP A 57 -21.60 -13.72 -3.45
N GLU A 58 -21.86 -15.02 -3.46
CA GLU A 58 -22.08 -15.80 -4.68
C GLU A 58 -23.33 -15.34 -5.45
N SER A 59 -24.37 -14.86 -4.74
CA SER A 59 -25.67 -14.57 -5.34
C SER A 59 -25.67 -13.48 -6.41
N ASP A 60 -24.72 -12.54 -6.36
CA ASP A 60 -24.62 -11.40 -7.31
C ASP A 60 -23.38 -11.45 -8.21
N SER A 61 -22.46 -12.38 -7.96
CA SER A 61 -21.27 -12.55 -8.79
C SER A 61 -21.64 -13.18 -10.12
N ARG A 62 -21.05 -12.69 -11.23
CA ARG A 62 -21.24 -13.27 -12.55
C ARG A 62 -19.93 -13.85 -13.06
N TRP A 63 -20.01 -15.05 -13.62
CA TRP A 63 -18.87 -15.67 -14.27
C TRP A 63 -18.60 -15.02 -15.64
N TYR A 64 -17.34 -14.84 -15.96
CA TYR A 64 -16.85 -14.41 -17.26
C TYR A 64 -15.48 -15.05 -17.52
N LEU A 65 -15.10 -15.12 -18.79
CA LEU A 65 -13.85 -15.72 -19.23
C LEU A 65 -12.91 -14.64 -19.77
N VAL A 66 -11.65 -14.71 -19.38
CA VAL A 66 -10.56 -13.96 -20.00
C VAL A 66 -9.48 -14.96 -20.37
N TYR A 67 -9.00 -14.89 -21.61
CA TYR A 67 -7.97 -15.81 -22.06
C TYR A 67 -6.60 -15.31 -21.61
N PRO A 68 -5.78 -16.15 -20.95
CA PRO A 68 -4.40 -15.80 -20.64
C PRO A 68 -3.60 -15.57 -21.94
N PRO A 69 -2.48 -14.85 -21.88
CA PRO A 69 -1.58 -14.77 -23.02
C PRO A 69 -1.00 -16.15 -23.33
N THR A 70 -0.68 -16.39 -24.60
CA THR A 70 -0.02 -17.63 -24.99
C THR A 70 1.34 -17.71 -24.32
N LEU A 71 1.58 -18.81 -23.59
CA LEU A 71 2.86 -19.02 -22.96
C LEU A 71 3.92 -19.28 -24.04
N PRO A 72 5.11 -18.68 -23.92
CA PRO A 72 6.15 -18.83 -24.92
C PRO A 72 6.73 -20.25 -24.96
N ASP A 73 7.16 -20.66 -26.15
CA ASP A 73 7.81 -21.96 -26.36
C ASP A 73 9.05 -22.12 -25.49
N LYS A 74 9.24 -23.34 -24.97
CA LYS A 74 10.43 -23.70 -24.19
C LYS A 74 11.67 -23.59 -25.09
N GLY A 75 12.52 -22.60 -24.83
CA GLY A 75 13.81 -22.40 -25.52
C GLY A 75 13.96 -21.08 -26.28
N THR A 76 12.88 -20.34 -26.49
CA THR A 76 12.95 -19.03 -27.17
C THR A 76 13.43 -17.96 -26.21
N THR A 77 14.72 -17.59 -26.28
CA THR A 77 15.31 -16.53 -25.45
C THR A 77 15.65 -15.30 -26.27
N VAL A 78 15.60 -14.12 -25.66
CA VAL A 78 16.00 -12.87 -26.31
C VAL A 78 17.49 -12.89 -26.65
N LYS A 79 17.88 -12.26 -27.76
CA LYS A 79 19.30 -12.14 -28.16
C LYS A 79 20.07 -11.28 -27.17
N GLN A 80 19.46 -10.19 -26.71
CA GLN A 80 19.98 -9.27 -25.71
C GLN A 80 18.89 -8.99 -24.67
N THR A 81 19.27 -9.00 -23.40
CA THR A 81 18.40 -8.65 -22.27
C THR A 81 18.23 -7.13 -22.25
N GLY A 82 17.04 -6.67 -22.62
CA GLY A 82 16.70 -5.26 -22.70
C GLY A 82 15.29 -5.07 -23.27
N ILE A 83 14.65 -3.97 -22.91
CA ILE A 83 13.26 -3.68 -23.32
C ILE A 83 13.16 -2.92 -24.66
N ARG A 84 14.28 -2.45 -25.21
CA ARG A 84 14.30 -1.74 -26.50
C ARG A 84 14.68 -2.69 -27.63
N ILE A 85 13.91 -2.66 -28.72
CA ILE A 85 14.21 -3.37 -29.97
C ILE A 85 14.86 -2.39 -30.95
N PRO A 86 16.08 -2.66 -31.48
CA PRO A 86 16.70 -1.80 -32.47
C PRO A 86 15.81 -1.57 -33.69
N GLY A 87 15.56 -0.30 -34.03
CA GLY A 87 14.74 0.07 -35.19
C GLY A 87 13.23 -0.07 -35.02
N SER A 88 12.72 -0.33 -33.81
CA SER A 88 11.29 -0.40 -33.51
C SER A 88 10.92 0.47 -32.30
N SER A 89 9.70 0.99 -32.29
CA SER A 89 9.08 1.68 -31.15
C SER A 89 8.53 0.71 -30.10
N ALA A 90 8.39 -0.57 -30.44
CA ALA A 90 7.82 -1.58 -29.57
C ALA A 90 8.70 -1.89 -28.35
N ILE A 91 8.04 -2.29 -27.28
CA ILE A 91 8.63 -2.71 -26.03
C ILE A 91 8.86 -4.22 -26.11
N GLN A 92 10.12 -4.66 -25.98
CA GLN A 92 10.48 -6.07 -25.89
C GLN A 92 10.14 -6.61 -24.50
N CYS A 93 9.23 -7.59 -24.44
CA CYS A 93 8.87 -8.25 -23.19
C CYS A 93 9.59 -9.60 -23.10
N TYR A 94 10.24 -9.85 -21.96
CA TYR A 94 10.98 -11.08 -21.71
C TYR A 94 10.96 -11.42 -20.22
N ALA A 95 11.04 -12.70 -19.88
CA ALA A 95 11.01 -13.15 -18.51
C ALA A 95 12.35 -12.85 -17.81
N PRO A 96 12.39 -12.02 -16.75
CA PRO A 96 13.64 -11.62 -16.09
C PRO A 96 14.42 -12.78 -15.45
N ALA A 97 13.73 -13.85 -15.07
CA ALA A 97 14.35 -15.03 -14.46
C ALA A 97 15.09 -15.92 -15.46
N THR A 98 14.66 -15.96 -16.72
CA THR A 98 15.16 -16.95 -17.69
C THR A 98 15.70 -16.34 -18.98
N GLY A 99 15.35 -15.08 -19.28
CA GLY A 99 15.58 -14.44 -20.56
C GLY A 99 14.65 -14.93 -21.67
N GLN A 100 13.58 -15.66 -21.35
CA GLN A 100 12.61 -16.16 -22.33
C GLN A 100 11.85 -15.00 -22.96
N PHE A 101 11.70 -14.99 -24.29
CA PHE A 101 10.94 -13.96 -25.00
C PHE A 101 9.43 -14.17 -24.76
N LEU A 102 8.73 -13.13 -24.29
CA LEU A 102 7.29 -13.17 -24.00
C LEU A 102 6.45 -12.54 -25.13
N GLY A 103 7.05 -11.66 -25.92
CA GLY A 103 6.38 -10.93 -27.00
C GLY A 103 6.87 -9.50 -27.12
N ALA A 104 6.18 -8.70 -27.93
CA ALA A 104 6.40 -7.26 -28.01
C ALA A 104 5.06 -6.53 -27.87
N VAL A 105 5.08 -5.40 -27.16
CA VAL A 105 3.92 -4.52 -26.99
C VAL A 105 4.21 -3.20 -27.68
N GLU A 106 3.30 -2.73 -28.53
CA GLU A 106 3.44 -1.42 -29.16
C GLU A 106 3.34 -0.31 -28.11
N ALA A 107 4.30 0.61 -28.13
CA ALA A 107 4.29 1.73 -27.22
C ALA A 107 3.15 2.69 -27.57
N THR A 108 2.32 3.04 -26.59
CA THR A 108 1.22 4.00 -26.76
C THR A 108 1.78 5.38 -27.12
N THR A 109 1.25 5.97 -28.19
CA THR A 109 1.60 7.33 -28.66
C THR A 109 0.79 8.40 -27.91
N GLU A 110 1.13 9.68 -28.09
CA GLU A 110 0.35 10.80 -27.54
C GLU A 110 -1.11 10.78 -28.01
N ASP A 111 -1.35 10.56 -29.31
CA ASP A 111 -2.71 10.39 -29.87
C ASP A 111 -3.44 9.18 -29.27
N GLY A 112 -2.72 8.09 -28.99
CA GLY A 112 -3.27 6.94 -28.28
C GLY A 112 -3.69 7.27 -26.85
N ILE A 113 -2.91 8.08 -26.14
CA ILE A 113 -3.25 8.59 -24.80
C ILE A 113 -4.52 9.47 -24.87
N ASP A 114 -4.61 10.38 -25.83
CA ASP A 114 -5.78 11.26 -25.98
C ASP A 114 -7.05 10.45 -26.22
N LYS A 115 -6.97 9.43 -27.09
CA LYS A 115 -8.10 8.50 -27.36
C LYS A 115 -8.51 7.73 -26.12
N ALA A 116 -7.56 7.20 -25.35
CA ALA A 116 -7.84 6.50 -24.11
C ALA A 116 -8.56 7.40 -23.10
N ILE A 117 -8.07 8.62 -22.90
CA ILE A 117 -8.70 9.59 -21.97
C ILE A 117 -10.11 9.94 -22.44
N ALA A 118 -10.30 10.21 -23.74
CA ALA A 118 -11.61 10.52 -24.31
C ALA A 118 -12.62 9.37 -24.15
N ALA A 119 -12.20 8.13 -24.40
CA ALA A 119 -13.03 6.95 -24.23
C ALA A 119 -13.49 6.76 -22.77
N ALA A 120 -12.54 6.84 -21.83
CA ALA A 120 -12.86 6.77 -20.40
C ALA A 120 -13.80 7.90 -19.96
N ALA A 121 -13.58 9.13 -20.45
CA ALA A 121 -14.39 10.29 -20.10
C ALA A 121 -15.84 10.16 -20.58
N GLU A 122 -16.06 9.61 -21.78
CA GLU A 122 -17.40 9.42 -22.31
C GLU A 122 -18.20 8.41 -21.48
N VAL A 123 -17.60 7.24 -21.19
CA VAL A 123 -18.24 6.21 -20.38
C VAL A 123 -18.47 6.66 -18.94
N GLN A 124 -17.53 7.43 -18.38
CA GLN A 124 -17.59 7.88 -17.00
C GLN A 124 -18.85 8.69 -16.68
N LYS A 125 -19.37 9.48 -17.63
CA LYS A 125 -20.61 10.26 -17.45
C LYS A 125 -21.80 9.37 -17.05
N LYS A 126 -21.92 8.19 -17.66
CA LYS A 126 -22.95 7.20 -17.31
C LYS A 126 -22.58 6.48 -16.01
N TRP A 127 -21.31 6.09 -15.86
CA TRP A 127 -20.83 5.36 -14.68
C TRP A 127 -21.00 6.14 -13.37
N ALA A 128 -20.80 7.46 -13.37
CA ALA A 128 -20.96 8.34 -12.21
C ALA A 128 -22.34 8.22 -11.54
N ASN A 129 -23.38 7.89 -12.33
CA ASN A 129 -24.77 7.78 -11.90
C ASN A 129 -25.16 6.38 -11.43
N THR A 130 -24.23 5.41 -11.44
CA THR A 130 -24.47 4.07 -10.90
C THR A 130 -24.56 4.09 -9.38
N THR A 131 -25.36 3.17 -8.83
CA THR A 131 -25.48 2.97 -7.38
C THR A 131 -24.29 2.20 -6.81
N PHE A 132 -24.06 2.28 -5.50
CA PHE A 132 -23.04 1.46 -4.85
C PHE A 132 -23.28 -0.04 -5.06
N GLU A 133 -24.53 -0.51 -5.10
CA GLU A 133 -24.82 -1.91 -5.37
C GLU A 133 -24.37 -2.37 -6.76
N GLN A 134 -24.55 -1.54 -7.79
CA GLN A 134 -24.04 -1.84 -9.14
C GLN A 134 -22.50 -1.92 -9.14
N ARG A 135 -21.84 -0.98 -8.46
CA ARG A 135 -20.37 -0.96 -8.34
C ARG A 135 -19.84 -2.16 -7.54
N LYS A 136 -20.54 -2.55 -6.48
CA LYS A 136 -20.22 -3.76 -5.69
C LYS A 136 -20.40 -5.04 -6.52
N ALA A 137 -21.43 -5.14 -7.36
CA ALA A 137 -21.66 -6.32 -8.19
C ALA A 137 -20.49 -6.60 -9.16
N VAL A 138 -19.94 -5.53 -9.76
CA VAL A 138 -18.71 -5.59 -10.58
C VAL A 138 -17.54 -6.09 -9.74
N LEU A 139 -17.29 -5.50 -8.56
CA LEU A 139 -16.19 -5.91 -7.68
C LEU A 139 -16.33 -7.34 -7.13
N ARG A 140 -17.55 -7.83 -6.85
CA ARG A 140 -17.78 -9.23 -6.45
C ARG A 140 -17.39 -10.20 -7.57
N SER A 141 -17.73 -9.86 -8.81
CA SER A 141 -17.37 -10.67 -9.99
C SER A 141 -15.87 -10.62 -10.26
N LEU A 142 -15.23 -9.46 -10.06
CA LEU A 142 -13.78 -9.32 -10.08
C LEU A 142 -13.13 -10.21 -9.01
N LEU A 143 -13.56 -10.15 -7.74
CA LEU A 143 -12.95 -10.99 -6.72
C LEU A 143 -13.15 -12.48 -7.01
N LYS A 144 -14.34 -12.90 -7.46
CA LYS A 144 -14.57 -14.30 -7.85
C LYS A 144 -13.57 -14.74 -8.92
N TYR A 145 -13.39 -13.95 -9.99
CA TYR A 145 -12.41 -14.27 -11.03
C TYR A 145 -11.00 -14.39 -10.46
N VAL A 146 -10.57 -13.44 -9.63
CA VAL A 146 -9.22 -13.43 -9.04
C VAL A 146 -8.98 -14.66 -8.16
N MET A 147 -9.97 -15.06 -7.36
CA MET A 147 -9.88 -16.26 -6.52
C MET A 147 -9.83 -17.54 -7.36
N ASP A 148 -10.70 -17.65 -8.37
CA ASP A 148 -10.80 -18.84 -9.22
C ASP A 148 -9.56 -19.01 -10.13
N ASN A 149 -8.85 -17.93 -10.44
CA ASN A 149 -7.70 -17.91 -11.36
C ASN A 149 -6.38 -17.45 -10.71
N ALA A 150 -6.28 -17.50 -9.37
CA ALA A 150 -5.13 -17.00 -8.63
C ALA A 150 -3.79 -17.62 -9.09
N GLU A 151 -3.76 -18.93 -9.31
CA GLU A 151 -2.57 -19.64 -9.80
C GLU A 151 -2.12 -19.10 -11.16
N GLN A 152 -3.05 -18.91 -12.10
CA GLN A 152 -2.74 -18.39 -13.43
C GLN A 152 -2.25 -16.94 -13.38
N ILE A 153 -2.88 -16.09 -12.57
CA ILE A 153 -2.44 -14.71 -12.37
C ILE A 153 -1.03 -14.68 -11.79
N CYS A 154 -0.74 -15.51 -10.78
CA CYS A 154 0.59 -15.64 -10.19
C CYS A 154 1.64 -16.11 -11.20
N ASN A 155 1.32 -17.11 -12.02
CA ASN A 155 2.22 -17.61 -13.06
C ASN A 155 2.58 -16.50 -14.07
N ILE A 156 1.57 -15.76 -14.57
CA ILE A 156 1.78 -14.68 -15.55
C ILE A 156 2.57 -13.52 -14.93
N ALA A 157 2.23 -13.10 -13.71
CA ALA A 157 2.97 -12.04 -12.99
C ALA A 157 4.42 -12.46 -12.67
N GLY A 158 4.62 -13.72 -12.29
CA GLY A 158 5.93 -14.31 -12.01
C GLY A 158 6.84 -14.33 -13.23
N LEU A 159 6.31 -14.73 -14.39
CA LEU A 159 7.05 -14.72 -15.66
C LEU A 159 7.53 -13.31 -16.02
N ASP A 160 6.64 -12.32 -15.99
CA ASP A 160 6.93 -10.96 -16.47
C ASP A 160 7.78 -10.14 -15.49
N SER A 161 7.78 -10.49 -14.20
CA SER A 161 8.53 -9.75 -13.18
C SER A 161 9.72 -10.50 -12.55
N GLY A 162 9.87 -11.79 -12.83
CA GLY A 162 10.90 -12.65 -12.25
C GLY A 162 10.65 -13.15 -10.83
N LYS A 163 9.48 -12.87 -10.22
CA LYS A 163 9.15 -13.28 -8.85
C LYS A 163 8.71 -14.75 -8.78
N THR A 164 8.82 -15.35 -7.60
CA THR A 164 8.33 -16.73 -7.36
C THR A 164 6.82 -16.77 -7.23
N MET A 165 6.23 -17.97 -7.35
CA MET A 165 4.79 -18.18 -7.11
C MET A 165 4.35 -17.78 -5.70
N VAL A 166 5.19 -18.01 -4.69
CA VAL A 166 4.90 -17.63 -3.30
C VAL A 166 4.89 -16.11 -3.15
N ASP A 167 5.88 -15.42 -3.73
CA ASP A 167 5.95 -13.97 -3.69
C ASP A 167 4.77 -13.33 -4.45
N ALA A 168 4.39 -13.92 -5.58
CA ALA A 168 3.21 -13.51 -6.34
C ALA A 168 1.92 -13.72 -5.51
N GLN A 169 1.77 -14.87 -4.85
CA GLN A 169 0.60 -15.13 -4.01
C GLN A 169 0.46 -14.10 -2.87
N LEU A 170 1.58 -13.73 -2.25
CA LEU A 170 1.60 -12.81 -1.12
C LEU A 170 1.46 -11.33 -1.55
N GLY A 171 2.07 -10.93 -2.66
CA GLY A 171 2.13 -9.53 -3.09
C GLY A 171 1.17 -9.15 -4.22
N GLU A 172 0.69 -10.10 -5.02
CA GLU A 172 -0.30 -9.85 -6.08
C GLU A 172 -1.71 -10.16 -5.59
N ILE A 173 -1.92 -11.37 -5.09
CA ILE A 173 -3.26 -11.89 -4.81
C ILE A 173 -3.76 -11.41 -3.45
N LEU A 174 -3.03 -11.71 -2.37
CA LEU A 174 -3.49 -11.44 -1.00
C LEU A 174 -3.92 -9.99 -0.80
N VAL A 175 -3.08 -9.03 -1.21
CA VAL A 175 -3.34 -7.60 -1.03
C VAL A 175 -4.43 -7.06 -1.97
N THR A 176 -4.58 -7.64 -3.16
CA THR A 176 -5.65 -7.24 -4.10
C THR A 176 -7.01 -7.77 -3.63
N VAL A 177 -7.06 -9.03 -3.20
CA VAL A 177 -8.25 -9.66 -2.64
C VAL A 177 -8.72 -8.90 -1.42
N GLU A 178 -7.81 -8.57 -0.52
CA GLU A 178 -8.12 -7.77 0.67
C GLU A 178 -8.64 -6.38 0.28
N LYS A 179 -8.02 -5.70 -0.70
CA LYS A 179 -8.50 -4.40 -1.17
C LYS A 179 -9.93 -4.48 -1.72
N ILE A 180 -10.24 -5.51 -2.50
CA ILE A 180 -11.61 -5.72 -3.00
C ILE A 180 -12.58 -5.98 -1.83
N GLN A 181 -12.20 -6.86 -0.90
CA GLN A 181 -13.02 -7.21 0.27
C GLN A 181 -13.33 -6.02 1.16
N TRP A 182 -12.30 -5.25 1.51
CA TRP A 182 -12.45 -4.04 2.28
C TRP A 182 -13.34 -3.03 1.56
N THR A 183 -13.16 -2.84 0.25
CA THR A 183 -13.97 -1.91 -0.54
C THR A 183 -15.44 -2.33 -0.57
N LEU A 184 -15.73 -3.62 -0.72
CA LEU A 184 -17.09 -4.15 -0.70
C LEU A 184 -17.78 -3.99 0.66
N THR A 185 -17.01 -4.16 1.74
CA THR A 185 -17.54 -4.12 3.11
C THR A 185 -17.65 -2.70 3.66
N HIS A 186 -16.67 -1.83 3.38
CA HIS A 186 -16.51 -0.53 4.03
C HIS A 186 -16.66 0.66 3.07
N GLY A 187 -16.52 0.46 1.76
CA GLY A 187 -16.41 1.55 0.79
C GLY A 187 -17.63 2.47 0.75
N GLU A 188 -18.85 1.91 0.81
CA GLU A 188 -20.07 2.73 0.80
C GLU A 188 -20.16 3.60 2.07
N LYS A 189 -19.79 3.05 3.23
CA LYS A 189 -19.74 3.81 4.48
C LYS A 189 -18.68 4.92 4.38
N ALA A 190 -17.52 4.63 3.79
CA ALA A 190 -16.44 5.60 3.60
C ALA A 190 -16.87 6.79 2.71
N LEU A 191 -17.70 6.56 1.70
CA LEU A 191 -18.17 7.59 0.75
C LEU A 191 -19.55 8.18 1.08
N ARG A 192 -20.18 7.79 2.19
CA ARG A 192 -21.45 8.35 2.63
C ARG A 192 -21.29 9.83 3.02
N PRO A 193 -22.26 10.72 2.69
CA PRO A 193 -22.20 12.11 3.13
C PRO A 193 -22.05 12.24 4.65
N SER A 194 -21.09 13.05 5.09
CA SER A 194 -20.81 13.28 6.51
C SER A 194 -21.45 14.60 6.98
N ARG A 195 -22.11 14.59 8.13
CA ARG A 195 -22.64 15.81 8.76
C ARG A 195 -21.51 16.55 9.47
N ARG A 196 -21.50 17.87 9.37
CA ARG A 196 -20.53 18.74 10.05
C ARG A 196 -21.24 19.66 11.05
N PRO A 197 -20.58 20.01 12.18
CA PRO A 197 -21.18 20.89 13.17
C PRO A 197 -21.42 22.29 12.60
N THR A 198 -22.26 23.05 13.29
CA THR A 198 -22.43 24.50 13.09
C THR A 198 -22.08 25.23 14.39
N ASN A 199 -22.07 26.55 14.37
CA ASN A 199 -21.88 27.40 15.54
C ASN A 199 -23.18 28.13 15.92
N LEU A 200 -23.16 28.85 17.05
CA LEU A 200 -24.33 29.58 17.57
C LEU A 200 -24.92 30.56 16.55
N LEU A 201 -24.09 31.38 15.89
CA LEU A 201 -24.53 32.39 14.92
C LEU A 201 -25.13 31.76 13.66
N MET A 202 -24.76 30.52 13.36
CA MET A 202 -25.21 29.74 12.20
C MET A 202 -26.04 28.52 12.62
N ALA A 203 -26.68 28.54 13.80
CA ALA A 203 -27.43 27.38 14.31
C ALA A 203 -28.60 26.97 13.41
N TYR A 204 -29.10 27.91 12.60
CA TYR A 204 -30.13 27.69 11.58
C TYR A 204 -29.59 27.04 10.29
N LYS A 205 -28.29 26.79 10.18
CA LYS A 205 -27.68 26.09 9.04
C LYS A 205 -27.58 24.57 9.27
N ARG A 206 -27.50 23.82 8.17
CA ARG A 206 -27.20 22.40 8.10
C ARG A 206 -25.99 22.20 7.19
N ASN A 207 -24.92 21.63 7.76
CA ASN A 207 -23.66 21.43 7.04
C ASN A 207 -23.43 19.95 6.76
N THR A 208 -23.13 19.63 5.51
CA THR A 208 -22.83 18.28 5.04
C THR A 208 -21.65 18.30 4.08
N VAL A 209 -20.90 17.21 4.03
CA VAL A 209 -19.80 17.00 3.09
C VAL A 209 -20.12 15.77 2.26
N HIS A 210 -20.10 15.93 0.94
CA HIS A 210 -20.36 14.90 -0.05
C HIS A 210 -19.05 14.48 -0.74
N TYR A 211 -18.99 13.23 -1.19
CA TYR A 211 -17.85 12.67 -1.90
C TYR A 211 -18.30 12.32 -3.31
N GLU A 212 -17.96 13.16 -4.27
CA GLU A 212 -18.39 13.03 -5.66
C GLU A 212 -17.24 12.55 -6.54
N PRO A 213 -17.48 11.77 -7.61
CA PRO A 213 -16.42 11.39 -8.54
C PRO A 213 -15.77 12.62 -9.17
N LEU A 214 -14.47 12.52 -9.42
CA LEU A 214 -13.63 13.56 -10.04
C LEU A 214 -13.72 13.57 -11.57
N GLY A 215 -14.17 12.47 -12.19
CA GLY A 215 -14.16 12.31 -13.66
C GLY A 215 -13.20 11.20 -14.06
N VAL A 216 -12.25 11.50 -14.94
CA VAL A 216 -11.17 10.56 -15.30
C VAL A 216 -9.96 10.82 -14.40
N VAL A 217 -9.47 9.78 -13.76
CA VAL A 217 -8.25 9.80 -12.96
C VAL A 217 -7.17 8.98 -13.65
N ALA A 218 -5.89 9.25 -13.36
CA ALA A 218 -4.77 8.48 -13.88
C ALA A 218 -4.00 7.80 -12.75
N ALA A 219 -3.46 6.63 -13.05
CA ALA A 219 -2.48 5.97 -12.19
C ALA A 219 -1.23 5.63 -12.99
N LEU A 220 -0.06 6.00 -12.49
CA LEU A 220 1.24 5.62 -13.06
C LEU A 220 1.88 4.62 -12.10
N VAL A 221 2.06 3.38 -12.56
CA VAL A 221 2.29 2.25 -11.65
C VAL A 221 3.58 1.49 -11.94
N SER A 222 4.23 0.99 -10.89
CA SER A 222 5.52 0.29 -10.96
C SER A 222 5.40 -1.19 -11.34
N TRP A 223 6.53 -1.78 -11.74
CA TRP A 223 6.67 -3.15 -12.25
C TRP A 223 6.79 -4.25 -11.18
N ASN A 224 6.95 -3.91 -9.91
CA ASN A 224 7.31 -4.90 -8.89
C ASN A 224 6.16 -5.86 -8.55
N TYR A 225 4.91 -5.36 -8.52
CA TYR A 225 3.71 -6.18 -8.38
C TYR A 225 2.68 -5.82 -9.45
N PRO A 226 2.89 -6.18 -10.74
CA PRO A 226 2.15 -5.62 -11.87
C PRO A 226 0.64 -5.86 -11.80
N PHE A 227 0.18 -7.02 -11.30
CA PHE A 227 -1.25 -7.27 -11.20
C PHE A 227 -1.87 -6.38 -10.13
N HIS A 228 -1.30 -6.38 -8.93
CA HIS A 228 -1.79 -5.58 -7.83
C HIS A 228 -1.71 -4.08 -8.09
N ASN A 229 -0.59 -3.62 -8.66
CA ASN A 229 -0.35 -2.21 -8.96
C ASN A 229 -1.29 -1.70 -10.05
N LEU A 230 -1.73 -2.54 -10.99
CA LEU A 230 -2.76 -2.20 -11.97
C LEU A 230 -4.16 -2.24 -11.33
N MET A 231 -4.50 -3.30 -10.60
CA MET A 231 -5.84 -3.50 -10.05
C MET A 231 -6.18 -2.53 -8.92
N GLY A 232 -5.23 -2.22 -8.05
CA GLY A 232 -5.45 -1.40 -6.87
C GLY A 232 -6.10 -0.04 -7.20
N PRO A 233 -5.52 0.76 -8.11
CA PRO A 233 -6.13 2.00 -8.57
C PRO A 233 -7.47 1.81 -9.27
N ILE A 234 -7.63 0.76 -10.08
CA ILE A 234 -8.88 0.48 -10.79
C ILE A 234 -10.02 0.25 -9.79
N ILE A 235 -9.80 -0.60 -8.77
CA ILE A 235 -10.79 -0.90 -7.73
C ILE A 235 -11.28 0.39 -7.06
N SER A 236 -10.35 1.26 -6.64
CA SER A 236 -10.68 2.52 -5.98
C SER A 236 -11.40 3.50 -6.93
N ALA A 237 -10.95 3.62 -8.18
CA ALA A 237 -11.53 4.54 -9.17
C ALA A 237 -12.95 4.14 -9.56
N ILE A 238 -13.18 2.88 -9.95
CA ILE A 238 -14.53 2.46 -10.39
C ILE A 238 -15.51 2.50 -9.21
N PHE A 239 -15.08 2.15 -7.99
CA PHE A 239 -15.96 2.20 -6.83
C PHE A 239 -16.37 3.63 -6.45
N SER A 240 -15.44 4.59 -6.56
CA SER A 240 -15.72 6.02 -6.33
C SER A 240 -16.50 6.69 -7.48
N GLY A 241 -16.68 5.99 -8.60
CA GLY A 241 -17.48 6.48 -9.74
C GLY A 241 -16.65 7.17 -10.82
N ASN A 242 -15.34 7.00 -10.81
CA ASN A 242 -14.40 7.55 -11.78
C ASN A 242 -14.17 6.58 -12.95
N GLY A 243 -13.78 7.13 -14.09
CA GLY A 243 -13.06 6.42 -15.14
C GLY A 243 -11.56 6.48 -14.86
N ILE A 244 -10.78 5.55 -15.41
CA ILE A 244 -9.35 5.49 -15.11
C ILE A 244 -8.50 5.16 -16.32
N VAL A 245 -7.34 5.84 -16.42
CA VAL A 245 -6.24 5.48 -17.32
C VAL A 245 -5.03 5.04 -16.49
N VAL A 246 -4.59 3.80 -16.65
CA VAL A 246 -3.43 3.25 -15.94
C VAL A 246 -2.21 3.19 -16.87
N LYS A 247 -1.17 3.97 -16.59
CA LYS A 247 0.14 3.83 -17.24
C LYS A 247 0.94 2.77 -16.52
N VAL A 248 1.20 1.66 -17.19
CA VAL A 248 1.99 0.55 -16.66
C VAL A 248 3.48 0.72 -16.96
N SER A 249 4.31 -0.02 -16.24
CA SER A 249 5.72 -0.11 -16.59
C SER A 249 5.92 -0.92 -17.86
N GLU A 250 6.82 -0.44 -18.70
CA GLU A 250 7.35 -1.06 -19.90
C GLU A 250 7.97 -2.43 -19.58
N GLN A 251 8.50 -2.62 -18.36
CA GLN A 251 9.08 -3.87 -17.90
C GLN A 251 8.06 -5.00 -17.72
N THR A 252 6.77 -4.66 -17.54
CA THR A 252 5.70 -5.63 -17.27
C THR A 252 4.47 -5.39 -18.16
N ALA A 253 4.69 -4.87 -19.37
CA ALA A 253 3.61 -4.51 -20.29
C ALA A 253 2.86 -5.74 -20.83
N TRP A 254 3.54 -6.89 -20.93
CA TRP A 254 2.95 -8.12 -21.45
C TRP A 254 1.85 -8.67 -20.55
N SER A 255 2.15 -8.86 -19.26
CA SER A 255 1.18 -9.34 -18.27
C SER A 255 0.03 -8.35 -18.05
N SER A 256 0.35 -7.04 -18.09
CA SER A 256 -0.62 -5.98 -17.84
C SER A 256 -1.80 -5.98 -18.82
N SER A 257 -1.57 -6.38 -20.08
CA SER A 257 -2.64 -6.46 -21.09
C SER A 257 -3.70 -7.50 -20.70
N TYR A 258 -3.27 -8.69 -20.25
CA TYR A 258 -4.17 -9.70 -19.72
C TYR A 258 -4.89 -9.23 -18.45
N PHE A 259 -4.18 -8.53 -17.55
CA PHE A 259 -4.80 -8.01 -16.33
C PHE A 259 -5.85 -6.95 -16.62
N LEU A 260 -5.64 -6.07 -17.61
CA LEU A 260 -6.67 -5.12 -18.06
C LEU A 260 -7.97 -5.84 -18.45
N ASP A 261 -7.86 -6.93 -19.21
CA ASP A 261 -9.03 -7.69 -19.67
C ASP A 261 -9.82 -8.31 -18.51
N ILE A 262 -9.17 -8.67 -17.40
CA ILE A 262 -9.84 -9.11 -16.16
C ILE A 262 -10.76 -8.00 -15.62
N ALA A 263 -10.26 -6.77 -15.48
CA ALA A 263 -11.07 -5.65 -15.00
C ALA A 263 -12.22 -5.31 -15.97
N ARG A 264 -11.93 -5.30 -17.28
CA ARG A 264 -12.90 -5.02 -18.34
C ARG A 264 -13.99 -6.10 -18.44
N GLY A 265 -13.64 -7.36 -18.24
CA GLY A 265 -14.58 -8.48 -18.21
C GLY A 265 -15.59 -8.34 -17.07
N ALA A 266 -15.12 -7.94 -15.87
CA ALA A 266 -16.00 -7.69 -14.72
C ALA A 266 -17.01 -6.55 -14.97
N LEU A 267 -16.65 -5.52 -15.73
CA LEU A 267 -17.59 -4.46 -16.15
C LEU A 267 -18.59 -4.99 -17.18
N SER A 268 -18.08 -5.67 -18.21
CA SER A 268 -18.85 -6.14 -19.36
C SER A 268 -19.94 -7.14 -18.98
N VAL A 269 -19.65 -8.06 -18.04
CA VAL A 269 -20.62 -9.07 -17.59
C VAL A 269 -21.82 -8.47 -16.86
N HIS A 270 -21.71 -7.23 -16.39
CA HIS A 270 -22.81 -6.44 -15.80
C HIS A 270 -23.43 -5.43 -16.78
N GLY A 271 -23.04 -5.47 -18.07
CA GLY A 271 -23.56 -4.57 -19.10
C GLY A 271 -23.01 -3.14 -19.01
N HIS A 272 -21.88 -2.96 -18.32
CA HIS A 272 -21.14 -1.71 -18.29
C HIS A 272 -20.08 -1.70 -19.38
N ASP A 273 -19.83 -0.53 -19.96
CA ASP A 273 -18.87 -0.39 -21.04
C ASP A 273 -17.43 -0.52 -20.47
N PRO A 274 -16.63 -1.47 -20.97
CA PRO A 274 -15.27 -1.71 -20.50
C PRO A 274 -14.31 -0.56 -20.76
N GLU A 275 -14.63 0.36 -21.67
CA GLU A 275 -13.79 1.52 -21.98
C GLU A 275 -13.70 2.54 -20.82
N LEU A 276 -14.46 2.34 -19.74
CA LEU A 276 -14.26 3.02 -18.45
C LEU A 276 -12.85 2.86 -17.89
N VAL A 277 -12.20 1.73 -18.17
CA VAL A 277 -10.86 1.36 -17.71
C VAL A 277 -9.94 1.25 -18.92
N GLN A 278 -8.90 2.07 -18.93
CA GLN A 278 -7.91 2.15 -19.99
C GLN A 278 -6.53 1.83 -19.44
N MET A 279 -5.67 1.28 -20.30
CA MET A 279 -4.26 1.07 -20.01
C MET A 279 -3.42 1.72 -21.09
N VAL A 280 -2.31 2.33 -20.70
CA VAL A 280 -1.29 2.81 -21.62
C VAL A 280 0.07 2.25 -21.24
N ALA A 281 0.84 1.82 -22.24
CA ALA A 281 2.22 1.38 -22.08
C ALA A 281 3.07 2.24 -23.00
N CYS A 282 3.56 3.36 -22.51
CA CYS A 282 4.34 4.32 -23.28
C CYS A 282 5.74 4.49 -22.69
N TRP A 283 6.68 4.96 -23.52
CA TRP A 283 8.02 5.32 -23.07
C TRP A 283 8.01 6.54 -22.14
N PRO A 284 9.06 6.73 -21.31
CA PRO A 284 9.15 7.86 -20.38
C PRO A 284 9.00 9.23 -21.04
N GLU A 285 9.50 9.38 -22.27
CA GLU A 285 9.44 10.64 -23.03
C GLU A 285 7.99 11.03 -23.39
N THR A 286 7.09 10.05 -23.52
CA THR A 286 5.67 10.25 -23.85
C THR A 286 4.80 10.38 -22.60
N ALA A 287 5.24 9.87 -21.45
CA ALA A 287 4.44 9.88 -20.20
C ALA A 287 4.11 11.30 -19.68
N GLY A 288 4.91 12.30 -20.08
CA GLY A 288 4.63 13.71 -19.82
C GLY A 288 3.28 14.18 -20.41
N HIS A 289 2.88 13.63 -21.55
CA HIS A 289 1.60 13.95 -22.21
C HIS A 289 0.42 13.56 -21.33
N LEU A 290 0.39 12.31 -20.82
CA LEU A 290 -0.66 11.85 -19.89
C LEU A 290 -0.71 12.71 -18.62
N THR A 291 0.44 12.93 -17.99
CA THR A 291 0.50 13.61 -16.67
C THR A 291 0.19 15.10 -16.74
N SER A 292 0.31 15.73 -17.90
CA SER A 292 -0.07 17.13 -18.11
C SER A 292 -1.41 17.31 -18.83
N HIS A 293 -2.11 16.22 -19.16
CA HIS A 293 -3.35 16.29 -19.93
C HIS A 293 -4.50 16.91 -19.11
N PRO A 294 -5.20 17.94 -19.61
CA PRO A 294 -6.24 18.66 -18.86
C PRO A 294 -7.50 17.83 -18.57
N GLY A 295 -7.67 16.70 -19.27
CA GLY A 295 -8.75 15.73 -19.03
C GLY A 295 -8.53 14.81 -17.82
N ILE A 296 -7.37 14.88 -17.15
CA ILE A 296 -7.08 14.08 -15.95
C ILE A 296 -7.30 14.92 -14.69
N SER A 297 -8.22 14.47 -13.84
CA SER A 297 -8.62 15.18 -12.62
C SER A 297 -7.77 14.85 -11.39
N HIS A 298 -7.02 13.74 -11.41
CA HIS A 298 -6.14 13.31 -10.31
C HIS A 298 -5.12 12.30 -10.82
N ILE A 299 -3.91 12.32 -10.25
CA ILE A 299 -2.84 11.36 -10.55
C ILE A 299 -2.43 10.61 -9.28
N THR A 300 -2.46 9.29 -9.30
CA THR A 300 -1.76 8.44 -8.33
C THR A 300 -0.47 7.95 -8.96
N PHE A 301 0.69 8.37 -8.43
CA PHE A 301 2.00 7.98 -8.91
C PHE A 301 2.66 7.02 -7.91
N ILE A 302 3.07 5.84 -8.39
CA ILE A 302 3.81 4.84 -7.61
C ILE A 302 5.14 4.59 -8.33
N GLY A 303 6.26 4.93 -7.69
CA GLY A 303 7.57 4.80 -8.32
C GLY A 303 8.72 5.43 -7.54
N SER A 304 9.77 5.88 -8.23
CA SER A 304 10.96 6.44 -7.59
C SER A 304 10.85 7.94 -7.34
N GLN A 305 11.63 8.45 -6.37
CA GLN A 305 11.74 9.89 -6.08
C GLN A 305 12.09 10.72 -7.32
N THR A 306 13.07 10.27 -8.10
CA THR A 306 13.50 10.97 -9.32
C THR A 306 12.36 11.14 -10.31
N VAL A 307 11.58 10.08 -10.55
CA VAL A 307 10.45 10.13 -11.49
C VAL A 307 9.29 10.95 -10.91
N ALA A 308 9.07 10.92 -9.60
CA ALA A 308 8.04 11.72 -8.95
C ALA A 308 8.20 13.22 -9.19
N HIS A 309 9.44 13.73 -9.19
CA HIS A 309 9.72 15.13 -9.52
C HIS A 309 9.28 15.47 -10.96
N HIS A 310 9.54 14.59 -11.92
CA HIS A 310 9.09 14.77 -13.31
C HIS A 310 7.57 14.75 -13.41
N VAL A 311 6.90 13.83 -12.72
CA VAL A 311 5.44 13.73 -12.71
C VAL A 311 4.80 14.96 -12.07
N ALA A 312 5.29 15.39 -10.91
CA ALA A 312 4.77 16.58 -10.22
C ALA A 312 4.96 17.86 -11.06
N ALA A 313 6.13 18.03 -11.69
CA ALA A 313 6.38 19.16 -12.58
C ALA A 313 5.47 19.15 -13.82
N SER A 314 5.19 17.96 -14.36
CA SER A 314 4.28 17.80 -15.50
C SER A 314 2.82 18.08 -15.11
N ALA A 315 2.35 17.52 -14.00
CA ALA A 315 1.00 17.70 -13.46
C ALA A 315 0.66 19.15 -13.13
N ALA A 316 1.66 19.93 -12.70
CA ALA A 316 1.50 21.35 -12.42
C ALA A 316 1.04 22.16 -13.63
N LYS A 317 1.31 21.72 -14.87
CA LYS A 317 0.85 22.41 -16.09
C LYS A 317 -0.68 22.48 -16.20
N SER A 318 -1.38 21.45 -15.69
CA SER A 318 -2.85 21.37 -15.65
C SER A 318 -3.42 21.52 -14.24
N LEU A 319 -2.57 21.84 -13.25
CA LEU A 319 -2.92 21.92 -11.83
C LEU A 319 -3.56 20.61 -11.30
N THR A 320 -3.18 19.47 -11.88
CA THR A 320 -3.73 18.18 -11.49
C THR A 320 -3.14 17.75 -10.14
N PRO A 321 -3.97 17.44 -9.12
CA PRO A 321 -3.46 16.94 -7.85
C PRO A 321 -2.79 15.57 -8.01
N VAL A 322 -1.72 15.37 -7.26
CA VAL A 322 -0.91 14.14 -7.26
C VAL A 322 -0.93 13.51 -5.88
N VAL A 323 -1.08 12.19 -5.82
CA VAL A 323 -0.65 11.35 -4.69
C VAL A 323 0.63 10.66 -5.12
N ALA A 324 1.70 10.81 -4.35
CA ALA A 324 3.02 10.28 -4.66
C ALA A 324 3.41 9.22 -3.62
N GLU A 325 3.57 7.99 -4.10
CA GLU A 325 3.93 6.80 -3.33
C GLU A 325 5.29 6.33 -3.78
N LEU A 326 6.30 6.64 -2.96
CA LEU A 326 7.69 6.50 -3.36
C LEU A 326 8.37 5.38 -2.59
N GLY A 327 9.65 5.19 -2.90
CA GLY A 327 10.50 4.23 -2.22
C GLY A 327 10.62 4.45 -0.71
N GLY A 328 11.19 3.46 -0.05
CA GLY A 328 11.42 3.42 1.39
C GLY A 328 12.88 3.17 1.75
N LYS A 329 13.22 3.43 3.00
CA LYS A 329 14.42 2.88 3.64
C LYS A 329 14.03 2.36 5.02
N ASP A 330 13.00 1.53 5.00
CA ASP A 330 12.17 1.23 6.15
C ASP A 330 13.00 0.60 7.29
N PRO A 331 12.96 1.18 8.50
CA PRO A 331 13.61 0.60 9.67
C PRO A 331 12.77 -0.55 10.23
N PHE A 332 13.45 -1.65 10.53
CA PHE A 332 12.93 -2.79 11.28
C PHE A 332 13.67 -2.88 12.62
N ILE A 333 13.01 -2.39 13.67
CA ILE A 333 13.60 -2.22 15.00
C ILE A 333 13.33 -3.47 15.83
N VAL A 334 14.37 -4.01 16.48
CA VAL A 334 14.25 -5.10 17.45
C VAL A 334 14.80 -4.66 18.81
N LEU A 335 13.89 -4.51 19.77
CA LEU A 335 14.22 -4.11 21.14
C LEU A 335 14.81 -5.28 21.93
N GLU A 336 15.58 -4.96 22.97
CA GLU A 336 16.19 -5.98 23.84
C GLU A 336 15.17 -6.87 24.54
N SER A 337 13.97 -6.33 24.82
CA SER A 337 12.87 -7.10 25.41
C SER A 337 12.37 -8.24 24.53
N ALA A 338 12.67 -8.25 23.22
CA ALA A 338 12.38 -9.37 22.33
C ALA A 338 13.29 -10.59 22.59
N GLY A 339 14.50 -10.37 23.13
CA GLY A 339 15.51 -11.41 23.34
C GLY A 339 15.24 -12.38 24.49
N GLY A 340 14.47 -11.95 25.50
CA GLY A 340 13.98 -12.79 26.61
C GLY A 340 15.01 -13.74 27.27
N ARG A 341 14.51 -14.78 27.96
CA ARG A 341 15.31 -15.95 28.33
C ARG A 341 15.26 -16.97 27.20
N LYS A 342 16.40 -17.57 26.83
CA LYS A 342 16.53 -18.54 25.72
C LYS A 342 16.01 -17.97 24.37
N ASP A 343 16.50 -16.80 24.00
CA ASP A 343 16.25 -16.11 22.73
C ASP A 343 14.81 -15.62 22.46
N GLY A 344 13.87 -15.84 23.38
CA GLY A 344 12.55 -15.22 23.35
C GLY A 344 11.87 -15.32 21.98
N ASP A 345 11.55 -14.16 21.39
CA ASP A 345 10.87 -14.03 20.10
C ASP A 345 11.84 -13.96 18.91
N LEU A 346 13.15 -13.94 19.13
CA LEU A 346 14.14 -13.72 18.06
C LEU A 346 14.07 -14.72 16.91
N PRO A 347 13.81 -16.04 17.11
CA PRO A 347 13.66 -16.97 16.00
C PRO A 347 12.48 -16.61 15.07
N ARG A 348 11.35 -16.16 15.61
CA ARG A 348 10.20 -15.69 14.84
C ARG A 348 10.53 -14.40 14.10
N ILE A 349 11.17 -13.46 14.80
CA ILE A 349 11.57 -12.15 14.25
C ILE A 349 12.57 -12.33 13.11
N ARG A 350 13.54 -13.24 13.23
CA ARG A 350 14.46 -13.63 12.15
C ARG A 350 13.71 -14.04 10.89
N ASP A 351 12.68 -14.88 10.99
CA ASP A 351 11.94 -15.35 9.82
C ASP A 351 11.15 -14.20 9.15
N ILE A 352 10.67 -13.23 9.94
CA ILE A 352 10.07 -11.98 9.42
C ILE A 352 11.13 -11.13 8.70
N ILE A 353 12.32 -10.98 9.28
CA ILE A 353 13.43 -10.25 8.65
C ILE A 353 13.78 -10.86 7.30
N LEU A 354 13.94 -12.19 7.24
CA LEU A 354 14.26 -12.90 6.00
C LEU A 354 13.17 -12.67 4.94
N ARG A 355 11.90 -12.87 5.30
CA ARG A 355 10.79 -12.61 4.37
C ARG A 355 10.76 -11.16 3.91
N GLY A 356 10.74 -10.20 4.84
CA GLY A 356 10.58 -8.79 4.50
C GLY A 356 11.74 -8.20 3.69
N THR A 357 12.93 -8.80 3.77
CA THR A 357 14.10 -8.39 2.97
C THR A 357 14.14 -9.07 1.60
N PHE A 358 13.89 -10.39 1.54
CA PHE A 358 14.20 -11.18 0.35
C PHE A 358 12.97 -11.51 -0.52
N GLN A 359 11.74 -11.32 -0.02
CA GLN A 359 10.52 -11.49 -0.81
C GLN A 359 10.60 -10.64 -2.10
N ALA A 360 10.31 -11.25 -3.25
CA ALA A 360 10.41 -10.63 -4.58
C ALA A 360 11.79 -10.02 -4.87
N ALA A 361 12.86 -10.67 -4.39
CA ALA A 361 14.24 -10.19 -4.48
C ALA A 361 14.44 -8.78 -3.87
N GLY A 362 13.70 -8.46 -2.82
CA GLY A 362 13.77 -7.16 -2.12
C GLY A 362 13.19 -5.98 -2.90
N GLN A 363 12.49 -6.24 -4.02
CA GLN A 363 11.87 -5.20 -4.85
C GLN A 363 10.48 -4.83 -4.30
N ASN A 364 10.46 -4.35 -3.05
CA ASN A 364 9.25 -3.98 -2.33
C ASN A 364 9.46 -2.62 -1.65
N CYS A 365 8.56 -1.65 -1.87
CA CYS A 365 8.74 -0.28 -1.37
C CYS A 365 8.74 -0.22 0.16
N ILE A 366 7.92 -1.07 0.80
CA ILE A 366 7.89 -1.27 2.25
C ILE A 366 8.78 -2.42 2.70
N GLY A 367 9.73 -2.86 1.87
CA GLY A 367 10.67 -3.94 2.18
C GLY A 367 11.56 -3.59 3.38
N ILE A 368 12.01 -4.62 4.12
CA ILE A 368 12.98 -4.41 5.20
C ILE A 368 14.33 -4.08 4.57
N GLU A 369 14.74 -2.82 4.69
CA GLU A 369 16.02 -2.32 4.17
C GLU A 369 17.09 -2.24 5.29
N ARG A 370 16.66 -1.99 6.53
CA ARG A 370 17.53 -1.74 7.68
C ARG A 370 17.00 -2.40 8.94
N VAL A 371 17.71 -3.40 9.47
CA VAL A 371 17.45 -3.95 10.81
C VAL A 371 18.25 -3.17 11.84
N ILE A 372 17.57 -2.66 12.86
CA ILE A 372 18.16 -1.83 13.91
C ILE A 372 17.94 -2.51 15.26
N SER A 373 19.03 -2.74 15.99
CA SER A 373 18.97 -3.27 17.35
C SER A 373 20.17 -2.81 18.16
N SER A 374 20.18 -3.11 19.46
CA SER A 374 21.26 -2.77 20.38
C SER A 374 21.68 -3.98 21.21
N GLY A 375 22.78 -3.81 21.96
CA GLY A 375 23.24 -4.79 22.95
C GLY A 375 23.39 -6.21 22.38
N ALA A 376 23.05 -7.20 23.19
CA ALA A 376 23.21 -8.62 22.84
C ALA A 376 22.23 -9.12 21.77
N VAL A 377 21.10 -8.46 21.57
CA VAL A 377 20.12 -8.85 20.54
C VAL A 377 20.70 -8.69 19.14
N TYR A 378 21.49 -7.64 18.92
CA TYR A 378 22.15 -7.43 17.62
C TYR A 378 23.05 -8.60 17.24
N ASP A 379 23.91 -9.05 18.16
CA ASP A 379 24.86 -10.13 17.88
C ASP A 379 24.15 -11.47 17.65
N ARG A 380 23.12 -11.78 18.46
CA ARG A 380 22.31 -12.99 18.28
C ARG A 380 21.55 -13.01 16.95
N LEU A 381 21.02 -11.87 16.52
CA LEU A 381 20.35 -11.78 15.22
C LEU A 381 21.32 -12.10 14.08
N ILE A 382 22.57 -11.59 14.14
CA ILE A 382 23.60 -11.90 13.15
C ILE A 382 23.87 -13.40 13.10
N GLU A 383 24.12 -14.03 14.24
CA GLU A 383 24.39 -15.48 14.34
C GLU A 383 23.26 -16.32 13.75
N MET A 384 22.02 -15.87 13.91
CA MET A 384 20.84 -16.56 13.39
C MET A 384 20.56 -16.29 11.90
N LEU A 385 20.88 -15.10 11.40
CA LEU A 385 20.60 -14.65 10.04
C LEU A 385 21.64 -15.16 9.04
N GLU A 386 22.93 -15.04 9.36
CA GLU A 386 24.03 -15.36 8.44
C GLU A 386 23.91 -16.74 7.76
N PRO A 387 23.74 -17.87 8.49
CA PRO A 387 23.64 -19.18 7.85
C PRO A 387 22.39 -19.31 6.98
N ARG A 388 21.30 -18.61 7.31
CA ARG A 388 20.05 -18.64 6.53
C ARG A 388 20.18 -17.85 5.23
N VAL A 389 20.78 -16.65 5.27
CA VAL A 389 21.01 -15.84 4.08
C VAL A 389 21.91 -16.57 3.07
N LYS A 390 22.98 -17.22 3.56
CA LYS A 390 23.89 -18.02 2.71
C LYS A 390 23.21 -19.22 2.04
N ALA A 391 22.12 -19.72 2.60
CA ALA A 391 21.42 -20.91 2.12
C ALA A 391 20.29 -20.61 1.12
N ILE A 392 19.93 -19.33 0.90
CA ILE A 392 18.85 -18.95 -0.04
C ILE A 392 19.24 -19.35 -1.46
N ARG A 393 18.39 -20.16 -2.10
CA ARG A 393 18.55 -20.58 -3.50
C ARG A 393 17.84 -19.61 -4.44
N LEU A 394 18.50 -19.32 -5.56
CA LEU A 394 18.02 -18.43 -6.61
C LEU A 394 17.46 -19.25 -7.77
N GLY A 395 16.34 -18.83 -8.35
CA GLY A 395 15.71 -19.53 -9.49
C GLY A 395 14.21 -19.30 -9.57
N PRO A 396 13.56 -19.65 -10.70
CA PRO A 396 12.11 -19.54 -10.86
C PRO A 396 11.34 -20.44 -9.88
N ASP A 397 11.88 -21.63 -9.61
CA ASP A 397 11.32 -22.65 -8.69
C ASP A 397 12.17 -22.78 -7.40
N ALA A 398 12.75 -21.67 -6.94
CA ALA A 398 13.66 -21.62 -5.78
C ALA A 398 13.10 -20.76 -4.64
N ASP A 399 13.95 -20.45 -3.65
CA ASP A 399 13.55 -19.66 -2.48
C ASP A 399 13.39 -18.17 -2.83
N MET A 400 14.14 -17.67 -3.81
CA MET A 400 14.08 -16.28 -4.29
C MET A 400 14.21 -16.19 -5.81
N GLY A 401 13.36 -15.36 -6.42
CA GLY A 401 13.32 -15.11 -7.86
C GLY A 401 14.43 -14.17 -8.37
N ALA A 402 14.27 -13.70 -9.60
CA ALA A 402 15.15 -12.72 -10.21
C ALA A 402 14.70 -11.28 -9.93
N MET A 403 15.63 -10.34 -10.07
CA MET A 403 15.31 -8.92 -10.18
C MET A 403 14.72 -8.62 -11.56
N ILE A 404 13.97 -7.53 -11.70
CA ILE A 404 13.32 -7.16 -12.98
C ILE A 404 14.33 -6.90 -14.10
N SER A 405 15.51 -6.39 -13.74
CA SER A 405 16.60 -6.03 -14.64
C SER A 405 17.93 -5.95 -13.91
N ASP A 406 19.03 -5.97 -14.65
CA ASP A 406 20.40 -5.79 -14.15
C ASP A 406 20.82 -4.32 -14.01
N ALA A 407 19.94 -3.37 -14.33
CA ALA A 407 20.24 -1.93 -14.40
C ALA A 407 20.81 -1.34 -13.08
N SER A 408 20.48 -1.93 -11.93
CA SER A 408 20.96 -1.47 -10.62
C SER A 408 22.22 -2.20 -10.13
N PHE A 409 22.68 -3.27 -10.79
CA PHE A 409 23.70 -4.18 -10.23
C PHE A 409 25.03 -3.48 -9.95
N THR A 410 25.52 -2.67 -10.88
CA THR A 410 26.76 -1.91 -10.69
C THR A 410 26.65 -0.95 -9.50
N ARG A 411 25.54 -0.20 -9.39
CA ARG A 411 25.28 0.69 -8.24
C ARG A 411 25.24 -0.09 -6.93
N LEU A 412 24.64 -1.27 -6.91
CA LEU A 412 24.57 -2.11 -5.70
C LEU A 412 25.96 -2.58 -5.27
N GLU A 413 26.76 -3.10 -6.21
CA GLU A 413 28.14 -3.53 -5.96
C GLU A 413 29.00 -2.36 -5.45
N GLU A 414 28.84 -1.17 -6.01
CA GLU A 414 29.51 0.06 -5.54
C GLU A 414 29.10 0.45 -4.11
N LEU A 415 27.79 0.47 -3.81
CA LEU A 415 27.30 0.81 -2.46
C LEU A 415 27.80 -0.17 -1.40
N ILE A 416 27.88 -1.45 -1.75
CA ILE A 416 28.36 -2.51 -0.85
C ILE A 416 29.87 -2.38 -0.66
N ALA A 417 30.64 -2.23 -1.75
CA ALA A 417 32.09 -2.04 -1.67
C ALA A 417 32.47 -0.79 -0.88
N GLU A 418 31.75 0.31 -1.08
CA GLU A 418 31.93 1.54 -0.32
C GLU A 418 31.67 1.32 1.17
N ALA A 419 30.55 0.70 1.54
CA ALA A 419 30.23 0.43 2.94
C ALA A 419 31.28 -0.46 3.62
N VAL A 420 31.78 -1.49 2.92
CA VAL A 420 32.88 -2.34 3.41
C VAL A 420 34.16 -1.52 3.62
N SER A 421 34.50 -0.62 2.69
CA SER A 421 35.65 0.27 2.83
C SER A 421 35.53 1.23 4.03
N GLN A 422 34.30 1.51 4.47
CA GLN A 422 33.97 2.36 5.62
C GLN A 422 33.81 1.57 6.93
N GLY A 423 34.09 0.26 6.93
CA GLY A 423 34.13 -0.60 8.12
C GLY A 423 32.95 -1.55 8.30
N ALA A 424 31.97 -1.57 7.39
CA ALA A 424 30.93 -2.60 7.41
C ALA A 424 31.50 -3.99 7.07
N ARG A 425 30.89 -5.06 7.59
CA ARG A 425 31.29 -6.44 7.29
C ARG A 425 30.27 -7.10 6.36
N LEU A 426 30.76 -7.60 5.22
CA LEU A 426 29.97 -8.40 4.27
C LEU A 426 30.01 -9.87 4.70
N LEU A 427 28.89 -10.37 5.23
CA LEU A 427 28.81 -11.75 5.72
C LEU A 427 28.30 -12.73 4.66
N ALA A 428 27.50 -12.27 3.71
CA ALA A 428 26.96 -13.08 2.62
C ALA A 428 26.73 -12.22 1.36
N GLY A 429 26.86 -12.83 0.19
CA GLY A 429 26.48 -12.24 -1.10
C GLY A 429 27.38 -11.09 -1.56
N GLY A 430 26.74 -10.04 -2.09
CA GLY A 430 27.39 -8.78 -2.45
C GLY A 430 27.71 -8.57 -3.93
N LYS A 431 27.25 -9.45 -4.82
CA LYS A 431 27.56 -9.42 -6.25
C LYS A 431 26.45 -10.03 -7.10
N ARG A 432 26.49 -9.73 -8.40
CA ARG A 432 25.66 -10.42 -9.42
C ARG A 432 25.89 -11.94 -9.41
N TYR A 433 24.84 -12.70 -9.73
CA TYR A 433 24.86 -14.16 -9.78
C TYR A 433 24.54 -14.66 -11.20
N ALA A 434 25.47 -15.39 -11.80
CA ALA A 434 25.24 -16.08 -13.05
C ALA A 434 24.58 -17.44 -12.76
N HIS A 435 23.26 -17.54 -12.97
CA HIS A 435 22.51 -18.77 -12.71
C HIS A 435 22.94 -19.86 -13.71
N PRO A 436 23.25 -21.09 -13.25
CA PRO A 436 23.77 -22.16 -14.10
C PRO A 436 22.81 -22.53 -15.24
N ASP A 437 21.52 -22.66 -14.93
CA ASP A 437 20.50 -23.04 -15.93
C ASP A 437 19.88 -21.85 -16.68
N HIS A 438 20.11 -20.63 -16.18
CA HIS A 438 19.46 -19.41 -16.66
C HIS A 438 20.47 -18.26 -16.76
N PRO A 439 21.50 -18.38 -17.62
CA PRO A 439 22.60 -17.39 -17.68
C PRO A 439 22.17 -16.01 -18.18
N LYS A 440 20.96 -15.88 -18.75
CA LYS A 440 20.33 -14.61 -19.14
C LYS A 440 19.37 -14.05 -18.10
N GLY A 441 19.27 -14.68 -16.93
CA GLY A 441 18.44 -14.22 -15.83
C GLY A 441 19.14 -13.15 -14.98
N HIS A 442 18.35 -12.25 -14.40
CA HIS A 442 18.83 -11.11 -13.64
C HIS A 442 18.89 -11.41 -12.15
N TYR A 443 19.91 -12.15 -11.72
CA TYR A 443 20.05 -12.54 -10.32
C TYR A 443 21.13 -11.73 -9.58
N PHE A 444 20.80 -11.26 -8.38
CA PHE A 444 21.75 -10.68 -7.44
C PHE A 444 21.80 -11.54 -6.17
N GLN A 445 23.00 -11.77 -5.63
CA GLN A 445 23.13 -12.65 -4.47
C GLN A 445 22.40 -12.07 -3.24
N PRO A 446 21.68 -12.91 -2.46
CA PRO A 446 21.20 -12.54 -1.14
C PRO A 446 22.36 -11.99 -0.30
N THR A 447 22.25 -10.73 0.10
CA THR A 447 23.36 -9.99 0.69
C THR A 447 23.07 -9.65 2.15
N LEU A 448 24.02 -9.92 3.04
CA LEU A 448 23.97 -9.51 4.44
C LEU A 448 25.18 -8.65 4.77
N LEU A 449 24.92 -7.38 5.08
CA LEU A 449 25.91 -6.42 5.51
C LEU A 449 25.63 -6.00 6.95
N VAL A 450 26.62 -6.16 7.83
CA VAL A 450 26.51 -5.80 9.25
C VAL A 450 27.50 -4.70 9.60
N ASP A 451 27.30 -4.11 10.77
CA ASP A 451 28.09 -2.98 11.30
C ASP A 451 28.00 -1.75 10.39
N VAL A 452 26.84 -1.60 9.76
CA VAL A 452 26.49 -0.44 8.94
C VAL A 452 26.21 0.74 9.87
N THR A 453 26.78 1.91 9.55
CA THR A 453 26.54 3.14 10.29
C THR A 453 25.56 4.04 9.54
N PRO A 454 24.82 4.94 10.23
CA PRO A 454 23.92 5.88 9.56
C PRO A 454 24.59 6.77 8.53
N SER A 455 25.90 7.03 8.61
CA SER A 455 26.61 7.88 7.65
C SER A 455 26.94 7.18 6.33
N MET A 456 26.88 5.85 6.25
CA MET A 456 27.18 5.11 5.03
C MET A 456 26.09 5.31 3.98
N ARG A 457 26.46 5.49 2.71
CA ARG A 457 25.49 5.70 1.62
C ARG A 457 24.46 4.57 1.51
N ILE A 458 24.84 3.33 1.76
CA ILE A 458 23.94 2.18 1.74
C ILE A 458 22.85 2.24 2.82
N ALA A 459 23.09 2.95 3.94
CA ALA A 459 22.08 3.18 4.97
C ALA A 459 21.10 4.31 4.60
N GLN A 460 21.50 5.19 3.69
CA GLN A 460 20.78 6.42 3.33
C GLN A 460 19.99 6.29 2.02
N ASN A 461 20.36 5.36 1.16
CA ASN A 461 19.79 5.19 -0.16
C ASN A 461 19.04 3.86 -0.26
N GLU A 462 17.84 3.88 -0.83
CA GLU A 462 17.09 2.66 -1.16
C GLU A 462 17.92 1.74 -2.07
N CYS A 463 17.95 0.45 -1.73
CA CYS A 463 18.60 -0.59 -2.52
C CYS A 463 17.59 -1.21 -3.50
N PHE A 464 16.36 -1.45 -3.05
CA PHE A 464 15.29 -2.12 -3.81
C PHE A 464 15.78 -3.43 -4.45
N ALA A 465 16.50 -4.22 -3.64
CA ALA A 465 17.31 -5.36 -4.04
C ALA A 465 17.47 -6.30 -2.84
N PRO A 466 17.98 -7.54 -2.99
CA PRO A 466 18.05 -8.51 -1.90
C PRO A 466 19.26 -8.22 -0.97
N VAL A 467 19.24 -7.06 -0.31
CA VAL A 467 20.31 -6.54 0.53
C VAL A 467 19.78 -6.20 1.93
N LEU A 468 20.16 -7.03 2.90
CA LEU A 468 19.88 -6.81 4.32
C LEU A 468 21.02 -6.03 4.96
N THR A 469 20.73 -4.84 5.49
CA THR A 469 21.67 -4.09 6.31
C THR A 469 21.32 -4.18 7.80
N MET A 470 22.32 -4.36 8.66
CA MET A 470 22.17 -4.32 10.12
C MET A 470 22.93 -3.14 10.72
N LEU A 471 22.23 -2.34 11.51
CA LEU A 471 22.76 -1.15 12.18
C LEU A 471 22.62 -1.31 13.69
N ARG A 472 23.68 -0.95 14.42
CA ARG A 472 23.68 -0.98 15.88
C ARG A 472 23.32 0.39 16.46
N ALA A 473 22.26 0.46 17.25
CA ALA A 473 21.96 1.63 18.07
C ALA A 473 22.81 1.64 19.35
N LYS A 474 23.10 2.83 19.89
CA LYS A 474 23.96 2.99 21.09
C LYS A 474 23.37 2.30 22.32
N SER A 475 22.04 2.37 22.49
CA SER A 475 21.29 1.68 23.54
C SER A 475 19.89 1.30 23.03
N SER A 476 19.14 0.57 23.86
CA SER A 476 17.73 0.23 23.62
C SER A 476 16.77 1.37 23.97
N SER A 477 17.29 2.56 24.34
CA SER A 477 16.46 3.73 24.61
C SER A 477 15.77 4.24 23.35
N ALA A 478 14.61 4.87 23.52
CA ALA A 478 13.87 5.43 22.41
C ALA A 478 14.65 6.50 21.63
N GLU A 479 15.41 7.34 22.34
CA GLU A 479 16.22 8.41 21.73
C GLU A 479 17.29 7.82 20.78
N ASP A 480 18.08 6.87 21.26
CA ASP A 480 19.16 6.26 20.48
C ASP A 480 18.64 5.46 19.29
N ILE A 481 17.54 4.72 19.47
CA ILE A 481 16.91 3.97 18.37
C ILE A 481 16.37 4.93 17.31
N LEU A 482 15.66 5.99 17.71
CA LEU A 482 15.09 6.96 16.79
C LEU A 482 16.15 7.76 16.04
N ALA A 483 17.31 8.03 16.66
CA ALA A 483 18.43 8.70 16.01
C ALA A 483 18.97 7.89 14.81
N VAL A 484 18.93 6.56 14.87
CA VAL A 484 19.31 5.67 13.75
C VAL A 484 18.13 5.49 12.79
N ALA A 485 16.93 5.23 13.30
CA ALA A 485 15.76 4.91 12.49
C ALA A 485 15.35 6.07 11.58
N ASN A 486 15.36 7.30 12.08
CA ASN A 486 14.93 8.50 11.36
C ASN A 486 16.07 9.21 10.59
N ALA A 487 17.26 8.59 10.46
CA ALA A 487 18.41 9.23 9.80
C ALA A 487 18.23 9.44 8.28
N PRO A 488 17.67 8.48 7.51
CA PRO A 488 17.45 8.68 6.07
C PRO A 488 16.31 9.66 5.76
N ASP A 489 16.39 10.32 4.61
CA ASP A 489 15.30 11.14 4.06
C ASP A 489 14.22 10.26 3.38
N PHE A 490 13.73 9.29 4.14
CA PHE A 490 12.65 8.37 3.77
C PHE A 490 11.70 8.25 4.97
N GLY A 491 10.45 7.91 4.69
CA GLY A 491 9.41 7.82 5.71
C GLY A 491 8.18 7.08 5.22
N LEU A 492 8.34 5.93 4.56
CA LEU A 492 7.23 5.11 4.08
C LEU A 492 6.67 4.25 5.22
N GLY A 493 7.31 3.13 5.52
CA GLY A 493 6.93 2.22 6.59
C GLY A 493 8.00 2.10 7.68
N ALA A 494 7.63 1.49 8.79
CA ALA A 494 8.54 1.08 9.86
C ALA A 494 7.96 -0.12 10.61
N SER A 495 8.82 -0.88 11.27
CA SER A 495 8.43 -1.99 12.15
C SER A 495 9.15 -1.90 13.49
N VAL A 496 8.48 -2.23 14.59
CA VAL A 496 9.07 -2.29 15.94
C VAL A 496 8.67 -3.58 16.62
N HIS A 497 9.67 -4.38 17.01
CA HIS A 497 9.49 -5.65 17.71
C HIS A 497 10.01 -5.57 19.15
N GLY A 498 9.19 -6.01 20.09
CA GLY A 498 9.51 -6.00 21.52
C GLY A 498 8.29 -6.32 22.39
N SER A 499 8.53 -6.46 23.69
CA SER A 499 7.44 -6.63 24.66
C SER A 499 6.56 -5.38 24.69
N GLU A 500 5.24 -5.55 24.76
CA GLU A 500 4.30 -4.43 24.97
C GLU A 500 4.52 -3.68 26.30
N ARG A 501 5.22 -4.33 27.24
CA ARG A 501 5.62 -3.74 28.53
C ARG A 501 6.96 -3.00 28.47
N ASP A 502 7.65 -3.04 27.33
CA ASP A 502 8.90 -2.32 27.15
C ASP A 502 8.64 -0.80 27.18
N PRO A 503 9.27 -0.05 28.10
CA PRO A 503 9.05 1.38 28.22
C PRO A 503 9.48 2.18 26.98
N ALA A 504 10.37 1.63 26.14
CA ALA A 504 10.82 2.29 24.92
C ALA A 504 9.85 2.12 23.74
N LEU A 505 9.00 1.07 23.74
CA LEU A 505 8.15 0.72 22.60
C LEU A 505 7.24 1.87 22.15
N GLN A 506 6.43 2.40 23.07
CA GLN A 506 5.46 3.45 22.75
C GLN A 506 6.09 4.80 22.41
N PRO A 507 7.16 5.25 23.10
CA PRO A 507 7.94 6.40 22.65
C PRO A 507 8.53 6.22 21.24
N ILE A 508 9.05 5.04 20.88
CA ILE A 508 9.59 4.76 19.55
C ILE A 508 8.48 4.83 18.49
N VAL A 509 7.36 4.14 18.71
CA VAL A 509 6.21 4.15 17.78
C VAL A 509 5.73 5.58 17.50
N ARG A 510 5.67 6.43 18.53
CA ARG A 510 5.28 7.85 18.37
C ARG A 510 6.35 8.72 17.72
N GLY A 511 7.63 8.39 17.91
CA GLY A 511 8.75 9.19 17.41
C GLY A 511 9.23 8.81 16.01
N LEU A 512 8.79 7.67 15.47
CA LEU A 512 9.09 7.25 14.11
C LEU A 512 8.49 8.24 13.09
N LYS A 513 9.33 8.74 12.19
CA LYS A 513 8.91 9.61 11.08
C LYS A 513 8.57 8.76 9.87
N ALA A 514 7.44 8.06 9.93
CA ALA A 514 6.97 7.19 8.85
C ALA A 514 5.46 7.38 8.63
N GLY A 515 5.01 7.03 7.42
CA GLY A 515 3.60 7.03 7.07
C GLY A 515 2.81 5.91 7.74
N MET A 516 3.46 4.76 7.94
CA MET A 516 2.90 3.58 8.61
C MET A 516 3.90 2.95 9.58
N VAL A 517 3.42 2.42 10.70
CA VAL A 517 4.24 1.69 11.69
C VAL A 517 3.54 0.39 12.04
N ALA A 518 4.23 -0.74 11.88
CA ALA A 518 3.80 -2.04 12.37
C ALA A 518 4.46 -2.34 13.73
N VAL A 519 3.69 -2.88 14.67
CA VAL A 519 4.20 -3.30 15.98
C VAL A 519 4.12 -4.82 16.07
N ASN A 520 5.25 -5.46 16.35
CA ASN A 520 5.43 -6.92 16.39
C ASN A 520 5.11 -7.67 15.09
N ASP A 521 5.07 -6.94 13.98
CA ASP A 521 4.82 -7.44 12.63
C ASP A 521 5.51 -6.55 11.58
N PHE A 522 5.42 -6.93 10.30
CA PHE A 522 5.98 -6.24 9.15
C PHE A 522 4.91 -6.08 8.07
N ALA A 523 4.80 -4.88 7.48
CA ALA A 523 3.90 -4.57 6.36
C ALA A 523 2.40 -4.88 6.55
N ALA A 524 2.00 -5.37 7.73
CA ALA A 524 0.64 -5.85 8.00
C ALA A 524 -0.42 -4.77 7.80
N TYR A 525 -0.08 -3.49 8.03
CA TYR A 525 -0.95 -2.34 7.78
C TYR A 525 -1.53 -2.32 6.36
N TYR A 526 -0.82 -2.85 5.37
CA TYR A 526 -1.32 -2.90 3.99
C TYR A 526 -2.35 -4.01 3.79
N ALA A 527 -2.08 -5.19 4.36
CA ALA A 527 -2.98 -6.34 4.35
C ALA A 527 -4.22 -6.17 5.25
N VAL A 528 -4.37 -5.03 5.92
CA VAL A 528 -5.60 -4.66 6.66
C VAL A 528 -6.17 -3.32 6.20
N GLN A 529 -5.69 -2.80 5.06
CA GLN A 529 -6.20 -1.59 4.39
C GLN A 529 -6.21 -0.34 5.29
N LEU A 530 -5.17 -0.18 6.11
CA LEU A 530 -4.87 1.11 6.73
C LEU A 530 -4.44 2.12 5.65
N PRO A 531 -4.47 3.44 5.97
CA PRO A 531 -4.04 4.46 5.03
C PRO A 531 -2.60 4.20 4.64
N PHE A 532 -2.36 3.87 3.37
CA PHE A 532 -1.03 3.60 2.87
C PHE A 532 -0.50 4.83 2.17
N GLY A 533 0.65 5.31 2.64
CA GLY A 533 1.48 6.29 1.96
C GLY A 533 2.56 6.93 2.81
N GLY A 534 3.61 7.43 2.16
CA GLY A 534 4.79 7.96 2.83
C GLY A 534 4.67 9.39 3.36
N VAL A 535 5.76 9.85 3.96
CA VAL A 535 6.04 11.26 4.29
C VAL A 535 7.49 11.60 3.87
N ALA A 536 7.84 12.89 3.84
CA ALA A 536 9.17 13.37 3.46
C ALA A 536 9.59 12.85 2.07
N GLY A 537 10.81 12.32 1.91
CA GLY A 537 11.26 11.74 0.65
C GLY A 537 10.44 10.52 0.17
N SER A 538 9.59 9.91 0.99
CA SER A 538 8.72 8.81 0.57
C SER A 538 7.39 9.27 -0.06
N GLY A 539 7.21 10.57 -0.26
CA GLY A 539 6.07 11.14 -0.99
C GLY A 539 4.98 11.71 -0.07
N TYR A 540 3.76 11.78 -0.59
CA TYR A 540 2.63 12.45 0.05
C TYR A 540 1.28 11.97 -0.48
N GLY A 541 0.24 12.10 0.34
CA GLY A 541 -1.10 11.55 0.08
C GLY A 541 -1.23 10.11 0.56
N ARG A 542 -2.41 9.50 0.38
CA ARG A 542 -2.70 8.11 0.73
C ARG A 542 -3.57 7.50 -0.36
N PHE A 543 -3.36 6.22 -0.69
CA PHE A 543 -4.13 5.54 -1.76
C PHE A 543 -4.86 4.26 -1.32
N ALA A 544 -4.69 3.83 -0.07
CA ALA A 544 -5.44 2.73 0.53
C ALA A 544 -6.40 3.23 1.63
N GLY A 545 -7.30 2.35 2.07
CA GLY A 545 -8.28 2.65 3.12
C GLY A 545 -9.31 3.71 2.70
N GLU A 546 -9.95 4.31 3.71
CA GLU A 546 -10.98 5.34 3.55
C GLU A 546 -10.41 6.62 2.94
N GLU A 547 -9.19 6.96 3.30
CA GLU A 547 -8.44 8.12 2.85
C GLU A 547 -8.13 8.03 1.36
N GLY A 548 -7.63 6.88 0.89
CA GLY A 548 -7.35 6.67 -0.53
C GLY A 548 -8.61 6.70 -1.38
N LEU A 549 -9.70 6.12 -0.89
CA LEU A 549 -10.97 6.14 -1.62
C LEU A 549 -11.55 7.56 -1.71
N ARG A 550 -11.46 8.35 -0.63
CA ARG A 550 -11.89 9.75 -0.61
C ARG A 550 -10.96 10.68 -1.39
N GLY A 551 -9.67 10.34 -1.50
CA GLY A 551 -8.70 11.07 -2.32
C GLY A 551 -9.07 11.09 -3.80
N LEU A 552 -9.85 10.10 -4.26
CA LEU A 552 -10.43 10.06 -5.60
C LEU A 552 -11.82 10.71 -5.69
N CYS A 553 -12.18 11.57 -4.74
CA CYS A 553 -13.44 12.29 -4.74
C CYS A 553 -13.25 13.80 -4.60
N ASN A 554 -14.13 14.56 -5.24
CA ASN A 554 -14.37 15.94 -4.88
C ASN A 554 -15.09 15.99 -3.52
N ILE A 555 -14.43 16.55 -2.51
CA ILE A 555 -14.98 16.72 -1.16
C ILE A 555 -15.84 17.99 -1.15
N LYS A 556 -17.11 17.87 -1.54
CA LYS A 556 -18.02 19.01 -1.69
C LYS A 556 -18.68 19.38 -0.36
N ALA A 557 -18.44 20.60 0.11
CA ALA A 557 -19.16 21.17 1.25
C ALA A 557 -20.51 21.76 0.81
N VAL A 558 -21.57 21.40 1.53
CA VAL A 558 -22.94 21.89 1.32
C VAL A 558 -23.43 22.50 2.63
N CYS A 559 -23.85 23.77 2.57
CA CYS A 559 -24.38 24.53 3.71
C CYS A 559 -25.77 25.06 3.35
N GLU A 560 -26.79 24.53 4.01
CA GLU A 560 -28.20 24.80 3.67
C GLU A 560 -28.94 25.38 4.87
N ASP A 561 -30.06 26.07 4.62
CA ASP A 561 -30.97 26.51 5.67
C ASP A 561 -31.73 25.30 6.25
N ARG A 562 -31.54 25.04 7.54
CA ARG A 562 -32.23 23.95 8.26
C ARG A 562 -33.74 24.20 8.36
N PHE A 563 -34.12 25.47 8.48
CA PHE A 563 -35.48 25.92 8.74
C PHE A 563 -35.97 26.90 7.66
N GLY A 564 -35.41 26.80 6.44
CA GLY A 564 -35.77 27.71 5.34
C GLY A 564 -37.26 27.69 4.99
N TRP A 565 -37.93 26.55 5.17
CA TRP A 565 -39.39 26.41 5.00
C TRP A 565 -40.21 27.22 6.02
N LEU A 566 -39.62 27.60 7.15
CA LEU A 566 -40.20 28.53 8.14
C LEU A 566 -39.80 30.00 7.86
N GLY A 567 -39.16 30.28 6.73
CA GLY A 567 -38.62 31.61 6.41
C GLY A 567 -37.33 31.97 7.16
N VAL A 568 -36.77 31.06 7.98
CA VAL A 568 -35.51 31.29 8.70
C VAL A 568 -34.34 31.05 7.76
N LYS A 569 -33.78 32.15 7.26
CA LYS A 569 -32.66 32.18 6.32
C LYS A 569 -31.78 33.39 6.59
N THR A 570 -30.59 33.42 5.96
CA THR A 570 -29.69 34.56 6.07
C THR A 570 -30.35 35.81 5.46
N ALA A 571 -30.49 36.86 6.27
CA ALA A 571 -30.91 38.19 5.85
C ALA A 571 -29.89 39.21 6.35
N ILE A 572 -29.57 40.21 5.52
CA ILE A 572 -28.64 41.28 5.88
C ILE A 572 -29.43 42.39 6.59
N PRO A 573 -29.20 42.67 7.88
CA PRO A 573 -29.90 43.72 8.61
C PRO A 573 -29.57 45.12 8.07
N PRO A 574 -30.48 46.11 8.16
CA PRO A 574 -30.29 47.46 7.61
C PRO A 574 -28.95 48.15 7.95
N PRO A 575 -28.42 48.06 9.20
CA PRO A 575 -27.15 48.70 9.54
C PRO A 575 -25.96 48.21 8.72
N VAL A 576 -26.02 47.00 8.14
CA VAL A 576 -24.93 46.38 7.38
C VAL A 576 -25.32 46.09 5.94
N GLN A 577 -26.47 46.61 5.48
CA GLN A 577 -26.86 46.54 4.08
C GLN A 577 -25.96 47.48 3.25
N TYR A 578 -25.53 47.00 2.08
CA TYR A 578 -24.82 47.82 1.12
C TYR A 578 -25.81 48.67 0.30
N PRO A 579 -25.51 49.95 0.03
CA PRO A 579 -24.34 50.70 0.51
C PRO A 579 -24.42 51.01 2.02
N ILE A 580 -23.27 50.90 2.69
CA ILE A 580 -23.18 51.09 4.15
C ILE A 580 -23.43 52.55 4.53
N ALA A 581 -24.55 52.82 5.22
CA ALA A 581 -24.98 54.18 5.56
C ALA A 581 -24.11 54.88 6.63
N SER A 582 -23.52 54.13 7.57
CA SER A 582 -22.63 54.68 8.60
C SER A 582 -21.65 53.62 9.10
N GLN A 583 -20.37 53.79 8.76
CA GLN A 583 -19.31 52.84 9.16
C GLN A 583 -19.24 52.64 10.68
N ASP A 584 -19.38 53.71 11.47
CA ASP A 584 -19.35 53.64 12.93
C ASP A 584 -20.52 52.84 13.51
N ARG A 585 -21.74 53.05 12.99
CA ARG A 585 -22.93 52.29 13.39
C ARG A 585 -22.81 50.82 13.00
N SER A 586 -22.45 50.55 11.74
CA SER A 586 -22.26 49.19 11.22
C SER A 586 -21.18 48.44 11.99
N TRP A 587 -20.05 49.09 12.27
CA TRP A 587 -18.97 48.52 13.06
C TRP A 587 -19.45 48.11 14.45
N ARG A 588 -20.11 49.00 15.20
CA ARG A 588 -20.63 48.68 16.53
C ARG A 588 -21.69 47.58 16.51
N PHE A 589 -22.57 47.58 15.51
CA PHE A 589 -23.55 46.50 15.29
C PHE A 589 -22.85 45.15 15.09
N THR A 590 -21.88 45.07 14.16
CA THR A 590 -21.13 43.83 13.89
C THR A 590 -20.28 43.39 15.08
N GLN A 591 -19.69 44.32 15.82
CA GLN A 591 -19.01 44.03 17.08
C GLN A 591 -19.97 43.38 18.07
N GLY A 592 -21.21 43.87 18.15
CA GLY A 592 -22.25 43.27 18.98
C GLY A 592 -22.58 41.84 18.57
N VAL A 593 -22.74 41.56 17.27
CA VAL A 593 -22.97 40.21 16.74
C VAL A 593 -21.84 39.24 17.13
N VAL A 594 -20.59 39.67 16.95
CA VAL A 594 -19.40 38.88 17.32
C VAL A 594 -19.36 38.62 18.83
N GLU A 595 -19.63 39.65 19.64
CA GLU A 595 -19.64 39.54 21.10
C GLU A 595 -20.73 38.59 21.61
N VAL A 596 -21.92 38.56 20.99
CA VAL A 596 -22.97 37.57 21.30
C VAL A 596 -22.54 36.15 20.92
N GLY A 597 -21.96 35.99 19.73
CA GLY A 597 -21.54 34.69 19.21
C GLY A 597 -20.41 34.06 20.01
N TYR A 598 -19.41 34.86 20.40
CA TYR A 598 -18.10 34.35 20.84
C TYR A 598 -17.58 34.97 22.15
N GLY A 599 -18.22 36.03 22.66
CA GLY A 599 -17.80 36.64 23.92
C GLY A 599 -18.03 35.75 25.14
N ALA A 600 -17.27 36.00 26.22
CA ALA A 600 -17.60 35.49 27.55
C ALA A 600 -18.91 36.13 28.06
N SER A 601 -19.52 35.58 29.12
CA SER A 601 -20.89 35.94 29.56
C SER A 601 -21.17 37.44 29.61
N ALA A 602 -20.33 38.25 30.29
CA ALA A 602 -20.51 39.71 30.36
C ALA A 602 -20.41 40.40 28.99
N ARG A 603 -19.52 39.92 28.10
CA ARG A 603 -19.40 40.45 26.74
C ARG A 603 -20.59 40.07 25.86
N LYS A 604 -21.22 38.91 26.06
CA LYS A 604 -22.45 38.57 25.32
C LYS A 604 -23.57 39.57 25.62
N PHE A 605 -23.76 39.93 26.89
CA PHE A 605 -24.74 40.97 27.26
C PHE A 605 -24.40 42.32 26.63
N ALA A 606 -23.13 42.76 26.73
CA ALA A 606 -22.68 43.96 26.05
C ALA A 606 -22.93 43.90 24.53
N GLY A 607 -22.73 42.74 23.91
CA GLY A 607 -22.98 42.50 22.51
C GLY A 607 -24.44 42.68 22.12
N VAL A 608 -25.38 42.12 22.90
CA VAL A 608 -26.82 42.34 22.70
C VAL A 608 -27.14 43.85 22.76
N THR A 609 -26.59 44.57 23.74
CA THR A 609 -26.83 46.02 23.85
C THR A 609 -26.29 46.79 22.64
N LYS A 610 -25.14 46.38 22.07
CA LYS A 610 -24.58 46.99 20.87
C LYS A 610 -25.42 46.71 19.63
N ILE A 611 -25.94 45.49 19.47
CA ILE A 611 -26.87 45.16 18.39
C ILE A 611 -28.10 46.07 18.47
N LEU A 612 -28.77 46.10 19.63
CA LEU A 612 -30.00 46.88 19.82
C LEU A 612 -29.80 48.39 19.63
N LYS A 613 -28.68 48.97 20.10
CA LYS A 613 -28.39 50.41 19.96
C LYS A 613 -28.04 50.85 18.54
N ASN A 614 -27.64 49.92 17.68
CA ASN A 614 -27.12 50.21 16.35
C ASN A 614 -27.92 49.51 15.24
N MET A 615 -29.12 48.99 15.57
CA MET A 615 -30.03 48.30 14.64
C MET A 615 -30.81 49.25 13.74
#